data_AF-A0A7V7DPQ8-F1
#
_entry.id   AF-A0A7V7DPQ8-F1
#
_cell.length_a   1.000
_cell.length_b   1.000
_cell.length_c   1.000
_cell.angle_alpha   90.00
_cell.angle_beta   90.00
_cell.angle_gamma   90.00
#
_symmetry.space_group_name_H-M   'P 1'
#
loop_
_entity.id
_entity.type
_entity.pdbx_description
1 polymer ?
#
loop_
_entity_poly.entity_id
_entity_poly.type
_entity_poly.pdbx_seq_one_letter_code
_entity_poly.pdbx_strand_id
1 'polypeptide(L)' 'MGLLDRVESLKAKHAALEVALDDESRRPSPDYAAVAELKRKKLKIKDELERIVPN' A
#
# COMPACT_ATOMS: atom_id res chain seq x y z
N MET A 1 -15.51 12.42 14.01
CA MET A 1 -14.98 11.69 12.82
C MET A 1 -13.59 11.21 13.17
N GLY A 2 -13.52 9.93 13.53
CA GLY A 2 -12.39 9.36 14.27
C GLY A 2 -11.27 8.85 13.37
N LEU A 3 -10.13 8.56 14.00
CA LEU A 3 -8.94 7.96 13.41
C LEU A 3 -9.24 6.70 12.55
N LEU A 4 -10.35 6.01 12.86
CA LEU A 4 -10.90 4.89 12.10
C LEU A 4 -11.11 5.20 10.60
N ASP A 5 -11.69 6.34 10.26
CA ASP A 5 -11.97 6.73 8.86
C ASP A 5 -10.65 6.95 8.08
N ARG A 6 -9.66 7.52 8.77
CA ARG A 6 -8.31 7.75 8.23
C ARG A 6 -7.57 6.43 8.02
N VAL A 7 -7.72 5.48 8.95
CA VAL A 7 -7.19 4.11 8.85
C VAL A 7 -7.85 3.35 7.71
N GLU A 8 -9.17 3.44 7.54
CA GLU A 8 -9.88 2.80 6.44
C GLU A 8 -9.47 3.36 5.08
N SER A 9 -9.36 4.68 4.94
CA SER A 9 -8.83 5.31 3.72
C SER A 9 -7.40 4.87 3.41
N LEU A 10 -6.54 4.76 4.43
CA LEU A 10 -5.16 4.29 4.25
C LEU A 10 -5.12 2.80 3.88
N LYS A 11 -5.94 1.96 4.51
CA LYS A 11 -6.10 0.54 4.15
C LYS A 11 -6.61 0.37 2.72
N ALA A 12 -7.59 1.16 2.29
CA ALA A 12 -8.11 1.12 0.93
C ALA A 12 -7.01 1.48 -0.10
N LYS A 13 -6.24 2.54 0.17
CA LYS A 13 -5.07 2.90 -0.65
C LYS A 13 -4.00 1.82 -0.65
N HIS A 14 -3.74 1.20 0.49
CA HIS A 14 -2.78 0.09 0.61
C HIS A 14 -3.22 -1.12 -0.22
N ALA A 15 -4.49 -1.52 -0.12
CA ALA A 15 -5.05 -2.62 -0.89
C ALA A 15 -4.98 -2.36 -2.40
N ALA A 16 -5.28 -1.12 -2.85
CA ALA A 16 -5.14 -0.75 -4.26
C ALA A 16 -3.69 -0.86 -4.76
N LEU A 17 -2.71 -0.43 -3.95
CA LEU A 17 -1.29 -0.58 -4.27
C LEU A 17 -0.84 -2.04 -4.28
N GLU A 18 -1.37 -2.87 -3.39
CA GLU A 18 -1.12 -4.32 -3.39
C GLU A 18 -1.67 -5.00 -4.62
N VAL A 19 -2.89 -4.66 -5.04
CA VAL A 19 -3.50 -5.21 -6.25
C VAL A 19 -2.71 -4.79 -7.49
N ALA A 20 -2.30 -3.52 -7.58
CA ALA A 20 -1.44 -3.06 -8.67
C ALA A 20 -0.09 -3.79 -8.70
N LEU A 21 0.51 -4.02 -7.51
CA LEU A 21 1.76 -4.76 -7.38
C LEU A 21 1.61 -6.24 -7.78
N ASP A 22 0.50 -6.87 -7.41
CA ASP A 22 0.20 -8.26 -7.75
C ASP A 22 -0.08 -8.43 -9.25
N ASP A 23 -0.83 -7.51 -9.86
CA ASP A 23 -1.06 -7.47 -11.31
C ASP A 23 0.27 -7.33 -12.07
N GLU A 24 1.11 -6.39 -11.64
CA GLU A 24 2.43 -6.16 -12.25
C GLU A 24 3.35 -7.37 -12.05
N SER A 25 3.31 -8.02 -10.89
CA SER A 25 4.11 -9.22 -10.59
C SER A 25 3.60 -10.47 -11.30
N ARG A 26 2.32 -10.52 -11.68
CA ARG A 26 1.73 -11.59 -12.51
C ARG A 26 2.08 -11.44 -13.98
N ARG A 27 2.50 -10.27 -14.43
CA ARG A 27 2.91 -10.06 -15.81
C ARG A 27 4.21 -10.82 -16.09
N PRO A 28 4.35 -11.45 -17.27
CA PRO A 28 5.58 -12.17 -17.66
C PRO A 28 6.80 -11.23 -17.84
N SER A 29 6.58 -9.91 -17.95
CA SER A 29 7.62 -8.89 -17.86
C SER A 29 7.24 -7.88 -16.78
N PRO A 30 7.57 -8.17 -15.51
CA PRO A 30 7.29 -7.25 -14.42
C PRO A 30 8.22 -6.05 -14.51
N ASP A 31 7.64 -4.85 -14.40
CA ASP A 31 8.39 -3.62 -14.42
C ASP A 31 9.01 -3.40 -13.02
N TYR A 32 10.25 -3.87 -12.84
CA TYR A 32 10.92 -3.87 -11.53
C TYR A 32 10.98 -2.47 -10.89
N ALA A 33 11.06 -1.42 -11.70
CA ALA A 33 11.03 -0.03 -11.22
C ALA A 33 9.65 0.31 -10.62
N ALA A 34 8.57 -0.01 -11.33
CA ALA A 34 7.20 0.20 -10.84
C ALA A 34 6.92 -0.64 -9.60
N VAL A 35 7.33 -1.91 -9.58
CA VAL A 35 7.21 -2.82 -8.42
C VAL A 35 7.96 -2.25 -7.21
N ALA A 36 9.16 -1.71 -7.39
CA ALA A 36 9.95 -1.11 -6.32
C ALA A 36 9.30 0.18 -5.78
N GLU A 37 8.75 1.03 -6.65
CA GLU A 37 8.00 2.23 -6.25
C GLU A 37 6.71 1.87 -5.50
N LEU A 38 5.94 0.90 -6.01
CA LEU A 38 4.72 0.39 -5.38
C LEU A 38 5.01 -0.19 -3.99
N LYS A 39 6.07 -1.00 -3.86
CA LYS A 39 6.54 -1.50 -2.55
C LYS A 39 6.92 -0.37 -1.60
N ARG A 40 7.62 0.67 -2.07
CA ARG A 40 7.96 1.85 -1.22
C ARG A 40 6.71 2.60 -0.77
N LYS A 41 5.75 2.83 -1.67
CA LYS A 41 4.47 3.48 -1.33
C LYS A 41 3.69 2.64 -0.32
N LYS A 42 3.62 1.33 -0.53
CA LYS A 42 3.02 0.36 0.39
C LYS A 42 3.67 0.44 1.78
N LEU A 43 4.99 0.47 1.85
CA LEU A 43 5.74 0.55 3.10
C LEU A 43 5.46 1.86 3.85
N LYS A 44 5.39 2.99 3.13
CA LYS A 44 4.99 4.28 3.72
C LYS A 44 3.58 4.25 4.31
N ILE A 45 2.61 3.71 3.58
CA ILE A 45 1.23 3.62 4.09
C ILE A 45 1.15 2.70 5.31
N LYS A 46 1.92 1.60 5.31
CA LYS A 46 2.02 0.72 6.46
C LYS A 46 2.60 1.46 7.66
N ASP A 47 3.69 2.20 7.50
CA ASP A 47 4.31 3.02 8.57
C ASP A 47 3.33 4.09 9.10
N GLU A 48 2.59 4.75 8.20
CA GLU A 48 1.53 5.70 8.56
C GLU A 48 0.39 5.02 9.35
N LEU A 49 0.01 3.80 8.97
CA LEU A 49 -0.98 2.99 9.68
C LEU A 49 -0.49 2.59 11.07
N GLU A 50 0.77 2.14 11.21
CA GLU A 50 1.34 1.79 12.52
C GLU A 50 1.49 3.02 13.43
N ARG A 51 1.72 4.21 12.85
CA ARG A 51 1.67 5.48 13.58
C ARG A 51 0.28 5.83 14.11
N ILE A 52 -0.78 5.52 13.35
CA ILE A 52 -2.16 5.89 13.69
C ILE A 52 -2.82 4.83 14.58
N VAL A 53 -2.45 3.57 14.39
CA VAL A 53 -2.86 2.42 15.22
C VAL A 53 -1.65 2.00 16.05
N PRO A 54 -1.31 2.73 17.13
CA PRO A 54 -0.31 2.25 18.06
C PRO A 54 -0.84 0.94 18.68
N ASN A 55 -0.11 -0.15 18.47
CA ASN A 55 -0.36 -1.43 19.13
C ASN A 55 0.09 -1.39 20.60
#